data_AF-A0A7J0A429-F1
#
_entry.id   AF-A0A7J0A429-F1
#
_cell.length_a   1.000
_cell.length_b   1.000
_cell.length_c   1.000
_cell.angle_alpha   90.00
_cell.angle_beta   90.00
_cell.angle_gamma   90.00
#
_symmetry.space_group_name_H-M   'P 1'
#
loop_
_entity.id
_entity.type
_entity.pdbx_description
1 polymer ?
#
loop_
_entity_poly.entity_id
_entity_poly.type
_entity_poly.pdbx_seq_one_letter_code
_entity_poly.pdbx_strand_id
1 'polypeptide(L)'
;MANIKDNKKGFKVIQVSRNELMDKLGQYGAMGICDRCNGTASTGYYIAVLNQWFCPHCYQEWYHRATYYPEDAKVENKNFEFYKNIFGL
;
A
#
# COMPACT_ATOMS: atom_id res chain seq x y z
N MET A 1 -7.78 -0.68 -11.48
CA MET A 1 -6.98 0.55 -11.59
C MET A 1 -6.74 1.04 -10.19
N ALA A 2 -5.47 1.28 -9.89
CA ALA A 2 -5.04 1.79 -8.63
C ALA A 2 -5.70 3.15 -8.36
N ASN A 3 -5.84 3.52 -7.10
CA ASN A 3 -6.34 4.82 -6.72
C ASN A 3 -5.75 5.24 -5.38
N ILE A 4 -5.59 6.55 -5.21
CA ILE A 4 -5.16 7.13 -3.94
C ILE A 4 -6.32 7.05 -2.96
N LYS A 5 -6.06 6.56 -1.75
CA LYS A 5 -7.06 6.38 -0.70
C LYS A 5 -6.92 7.44 0.39
N ASP A 6 -7.83 8.40 0.36
CA ASP A 6 -7.97 9.37 1.44
C ASP A 6 -8.40 8.70 2.74
N ASN A 7 -7.87 9.22 3.85
CA ASN A 7 -8.19 8.74 5.19
C ASN A 7 -7.99 9.86 6.22
N LYS A 8 -8.66 9.74 7.37
CA LYS A 8 -8.66 10.78 8.42
C LYS A 8 -7.34 10.94 9.17
N LYS A 9 -6.40 10.00 9.02
CA LYS A 9 -5.12 9.98 9.75
C LYS A 9 -3.96 10.57 8.92
N GLY A 10 -4.22 10.98 7.67
CA GLY A 10 -3.23 11.63 6.80
C GLY A 10 -2.22 10.69 6.14
N PHE A 11 -2.35 9.37 6.30
CA PHE A 11 -1.44 8.42 5.66
C PHE A 11 -1.59 8.43 4.14
N LYS A 12 -0.48 8.19 3.44
CA LYS A 12 -0.45 8.04 2.00
C LYS A 12 -0.64 6.56 1.62
N VAL A 13 -1.83 6.25 1.13
CA VAL A 13 -2.24 4.88 0.81
C VAL A 13 -2.71 4.79 -0.64
N ILE A 14 -2.30 3.74 -1.33
CA ILE A 14 -2.78 3.41 -2.68
C ILE A 14 -3.57 2.11 -2.59
N GLN A 15 -4.85 2.13 -2.94
CA GLN A 15 -5.61 0.91 -3.15
C GLN A 15 -5.28 0.37 -4.54
N VAL A 16 -4.88 -0.90 -4.63
CA VAL A 16 -4.52 -1.56 -5.89
C VAL A 16 -5.07 -2.99 -5.94
N SER A 17 -5.48 -3.44 -7.13
CA SER A 17 -5.92 -4.82 -7.31
C SER A 17 -4.71 -5.77 -7.31
N ARG A 18 -4.90 -7.03 -6.93
CA ARG A 18 -3.81 -8.02 -6.97
C ARG A 18 -3.26 -8.21 -8.38
N ASN A 19 -4.13 -8.23 -9.39
CA ASN A 19 -3.71 -8.38 -10.78
C ASN A 19 -2.82 -7.22 -11.23
N GLU A 20 -3.22 -5.99 -10.90
CA GLU A 20 -2.44 -4.79 -11.23
C GLU A 20 -1.13 -4.70 -10.43
N LEU A 21 -1.14 -5.13 -9.16
CA LEU A 21 0.08 -5.26 -8.37
C LEU A 21 1.07 -6.23 -9.04
N MET A 22 0.61 -7.42 -9.43
CA MET A 22 1.45 -8.42 -10.08
C MET A 22 1.88 -8.00 -11.50
N ASP A 23 1.01 -7.33 -12.26
CA ASP A 23 1.33 -6.79 -13.59
C ASP A 23 2.49 -5.79 -13.51
N LYS A 24 2.42 -4.83 -12.59
CA LYS A 24 3.42 -3.76 -12.48
C LYS A 24 4.68 -4.19 -11.73
N LEU A 25 4.54 -5.03 -10.70
CA LEU A 25 5.60 -5.32 -9.75
C LEU A 25 6.06 -6.78 -9.75
N GLY A 26 5.42 -7.67 -10.51
CA GLY A 26 5.78 -9.09 -10.54
C GLY A 26 7.22 -9.33 -10.99
N GLN A 27 7.70 -8.54 -11.96
CA GLN A 27 9.11 -8.57 -12.40
C GLN A 27 10.11 -8.17 -11.31
N TYR A 28 9.65 -7.46 -10.27
CA TYR A 28 10.45 -7.05 -9.11
C TYR A 28 10.22 -7.96 -7.89
N GLY A 29 9.52 -9.10 -8.07
CA GLY A 29 9.30 -10.10 -7.02
C GLY A 29 7.99 -9.98 -6.27
N ALA A 30 7.06 -9.10 -6.68
CA ALA A 30 5.75 -9.03 -6.05
C ALA A 30 4.90 -10.27 -6.38
N MET A 31 4.44 -10.99 -5.35
CA MET A 31 3.70 -12.25 -5.51
C MET A 31 2.18 -12.10 -5.36
N GLY A 32 1.67 -10.88 -5.11
CA GLY A 32 0.23 -10.68 -4.87
C GLY A 32 -0.26 -11.31 -3.57
N ILE A 33 0.62 -11.43 -2.58
CA ILE A 33 0.35 -11.94 -1.24
C ILE A 33 0.42 -10.78 -0.24
N CYS A 34 -0.35 -10.85 0.83
CA CYS A 34 -0.32 -9.83 1.87
C CYS A 34 0.98 -9.93 2.68
N ASP A 35 1.70 -8.81 2.79
CA ASP A 35 3.00 -8.76 3.50
C ASP A 35 2.89 -8.99 5.01
N ARG A 36 1.67 -9.02 5.57
CA ARG A 36 1.43 -9.23 7.01
C ARG A 36 0.97 -10.63 7.37
N CYS A 37 0.02 -11.19 6.61
CA CYS A 37 -0.57 -12.50 6.93
C CYS A 37 -0.23 -13.60 5.92
N ASN A 38 0.50 -13.29 4.85
CA ASN A 38 0.79 -14.18 3.72
C ASN A 38 -0.45 -14.73 2.99
N GLY A 39 -1.64 -14.22 3.33
CA GLY A 39 -2.88 -14.55 2.66
C GLY A 39 -2.97 -13.91 1.27
N THR A 40 -3.87 -14.43 0.44
CA THR A 40 -4.20 -13.84 -0.86
C THR A 40 -5.44 -12.93 -0.73
N ALA A 41 -5.51 -11.91 -1.58
CA ALA A 41 -6.69 -11.06 -1.71
C ALA A 41 -6.83 -10.60 -3.17
N SER A 42 -8.04 -10.27 -3.60
CA SER A 42 -8.29 -9.71 -4.94
C SER A 42 -7.89 -8.22 -5.04
N THR A 43 -7.87 -7.53 -3.91
CA THR A 43 -7.44 -6.13 -3.76
C THR A 43 -6.72 -5.96 -2.43
N GLY A 44 -5.94 -4.89 -2.32
CA GLY A 44 -5.28 -4.52 -1.09
C GLY A 44 -4.80 -3.08 -1.14
N TYR A 45 -4.11 -2.71 -0.08
CA TYR A 45 -3.72 -1.34 0.21
C TYR A 45 -2.21 -1.29 0.38
N TYR A 46 -1.54 -0.63 -0.55
CA TYR A 46 -0.14 -0.26 -0.40
C TYR A 46 -0.05 0.92 0.57
N ILE A 47 0.67 0.71 1.66
CA ILE A 47 0.85 1.67 2.76
C ILE A 47 2.27 2.25 2.62
N ALA A 48 2.37 3.51 2.18
CA ALA A 48 3.67 4.08 1.80
C ALA A 48 4.65 4.20 2.98
N VAL A 49 4.16 4.49 4.19
CA VAL A 49 4.99 4.59 5.39
C VAL A 49 5.62 3.25 5.80
N LEU A 50 4.94 2.13 5.53
CA LEU A 50 5.46 0.78 5.79
C LEU A 50 6.21 0.19 4.59
N ASN A 51 6.00 0.76 3.40
CA ASN A 51 6.40 0.16 2.13
C ASN A 51 5.89 -1.28 1.95
N GLN A 52 4.63 -1.52 2.32
CA GLN A 52 4.01 -2.85 2.34
C GLN A 52 2.61 -2.83 1.73
N TRP A 53 2.19 -3.94 1.12
CA TRP A 53 0.85 -4.17 0.59
C TRP A 53 0.05 -5.11 1.48
N PHE A 54 -1.03 -4.60 2.06
CA PHE A 54 -1.90 -5.36 2.96
C PHE A 54 -3.23 -5.75 2.31
N CYS A 55 -3.71 -6.96 2.61
CA CYS A 55 -5.10 -7.33 2.33
C CYS A 55 -6.07 -6.44 3.13
N PRO A 56 -7.36 -6.38 2.76
CA PRO A 56 -8.31 -5.47 3.41
C PRO A 56 -8.41 -5.66 4.92
N HIS A 57 -8.38 -6.90 5.41
CA HIS A 57 -8.40 -7.19 6.84
C HIS A 57 -7.18 -6.63 7.56
N CYS A 58 -5.97 -6.95 7.08
CA CYS A 58 -4.73 -6.48 7.68
C CYS A 58 -4.58 -4.96 7.61
N TYR A 59 -5.06 -4.33 6.53
CA TYR A 59 -5.11 -2.87 6.42
C TYR A 59 -6.02 -2.24 7.47
N GLN A 60 -7.23 -2.75 7.67
CA GLN A 60 -8.15 -2.20 8.67
C GLN A 60 -7.60 -2.33 10.10
N GLU A 61 -7.02 -3.48 10.43
CA GLU A 61 -6.37 -3.68 11.73
C GLU A 61 -5.19 -2.73 11.95
N TRP A 62 -4.34 -2.56 10.94
CA TRP A 62 -3.24 -1.60 10.98
C TRP A 62 -3.78 -0.18 11.13
N TYR A 63 -4.71 0.24 10.26
CA TYR A 63 -5.27 1.59 10.25
C TYR A 63 -5.94 1.94 11.58
N HIS A 64 -6.62 0.98 12.23
CA HIS A 64 -7.21 1.19 13.55
C HIS A 64 -6.16 1.58 14.59
N ARG A 65 -5.01 0.88 14.60
CA ARG A 65 -3.95 1.02 15.61
C ARG A 65 -2.87 2.05 15.24
N ALA A 66 -2.76 2.41 13.97
CA ALA A 66 -1.69 3.26 13.47
C ALA A 66 -1.81 4.70 13.99
N THR A 67 -0.66 5.28 14.36
CA THR A 67 -0.51 6.68 14.73
C THR A 67 0.37 7.34 13.69
N TYR A 68 -0.03 8.53 13.22
CA TYR A 68 0.75 9.29 12.26
C TYR A 68 1.88 10.02 12.99
N TYR A 69 3.11 9.85 12.50
CA TYR A 69 4.31 10.51 13.02
C TYR A 69 4.89 11.40 11.92
N PRO A 70 4.94 12.74 12.11
CA PRO A 70 5.50 13.66 11.11
C PRO A 70 6.95 13.34 10.70
N GLU A 71 7.71 12.70 11.57
CA GLU A 71 9.08 12.25 11.34
C GLU A 71 9.18 11.25 10.18
N ASP A 72 8.13 10.43 9.99
CA ASP A 72 8.07 9.43 8.93
C ASP A 72 7.62 10.02 7.58
N ALA A 73 7.16 11.28 7.55
CA ALA A 73 6.62 11.91 6.34
C ALA A 73 7.62 11.90 5.18
N LYS A 74 8.92 12.04 5.46
CA LYS A 74 9.96 12.01 4.42
C LYS A 74 10.03 10.64 3.73
N VAL A 75 10.03 9.55 4.49
CA VAL A 75 10.09 8.19 3.91
C VAL A 75 8.77 7.82 3.25
N GLU A 76 7.65 8.18 3.88
CA GLU A 76 6.31 7.97 3.32
C GLU A 76 6.15 8.68 1.97
N ASN A 77 6.57 9.95 1.86
CA ASN A 77 6.51 10.71 0.62
C ASN A 77 7.38 10.09 -0.48
N LYS A 78 8.63 9.71 -0.16
CA LYS A 78 9.53 9.08 -1.13
C LYS A 78 8.91 7.80 -1.70
N ASN A 79 8.39 6.94 -0.82
CA ASN A 79 7.77 5.68 -1.22
C ASN A 79 6.49 5.92 -2.02
N PHE A 80 5.63 6.84 -1.57
CA PHE A 80 4.38 7.15 -2.24
C PHE A 80 4.60 7.64 -3.67
N GLU A 81 5.48 8.62 -3.89
CA GLU A 81 5.74 9.14 -5.25
C GLU A 81 6.33 8.07 -6.17
N PHE A 82 7.19 7.18 -5.65
CA PHE A 82 7.72 6.07 -6.43
C PHE A 82 6.62 5.12 -6.93
N TYR A 83 5.75 4.64 -6.03
CA TYR A 83 4.69 3.71 -6.43
C TYR A 83 3.55 4.38 -7.19
N LYS A 84 3.27 5.66 -6.91
CA LYS A 84 2.34 6.47 -7.67
C LYS A 84 2.74 6.50 -9.15
N ASN A 85 4.02 6.74 -9.45
CA ASN A 85 4.55 6.69 -10.81
C ASN A 85 4.43 5.30 -11.44
N ILE A 86 4.73 4.22 -10.70
CA ILE A 86 4.60 2.84 -11.20
C ILE A 86 3.17 2.50 -11.61
N PHE A 87 2.19 2.95 -10.82
CA PHE A 87 0.78 2.68 -11.06
C PHE A 87 0.10 3.71 -11.98
N GLY A 88 0.81 4.76 -12.43
CA GLY A 88 0.27 5.79 -13.32
C GLY A 88 -0.78 6.69 -12.65
N LEU A 89 -0.57 7.05 -11.39
CA LEU A 89 -1.44 7.89 -10.56
C LEU A 89 -0.97 9.34 -10.43
#